data_AF-A0A168NVE0-F1
#
_entry.id   AF-A0A168NVE0-F1
#
_cell.length_a   1.000
_cell.length_b   1.000
_cell.length_c   1.000
_cell.angle_alpha   90.00
_cell.angle_beta   90.00
_cell.angle_gamma   90.00
#
_symmetry.space_group_name_H-M   'P 1'
#
loop_
_entity.id
_entity.type
_entity.pdbx_description
1 polymer ?
#
loop_
_entity_poly.entity_id
_entity_poly.type
_entity_poly.pdbx_seq_one_letter_code
_entity_poly.pdbx_strand_id
1 'polypeptide(L)'
;MSKRANETQDLVSENKRSRSSATKEGHAEDCTDELCKGCDVGEVEISFVRKDADGKPIDTEPSAQELLAMAIDEASNDKNNDNDDENNGIARRLFDMAIEKYQKDEPENRVGYATCLVELGKAIQVEESISEGLEVLRGELKTKKDDKDVLLKAAGAAIALAASMRKKQQAYFDQQEAELEDEDEMDDVAYEELIQKQTPSKEEIKLYKEAIERINQAFTDIDKADEALLKEAQTVMHEMRGYGQLLTQPFHEEHSNAVLNTVIDLIQKLPDYEKNDELLTLWAACLLHQEKFLENEDKKRDILKKADDLLIKSNKLYLAKHGKENPWVWEMYAMLRINQSTLSADEDAAVDLYDEAIIAFKKASALSPENPKLAEMVTMLQDMQKAMEEYEEDPEENEGIDEE
;
A
#
# COMPACT_ATOMS: atom_id res chain seq x y z
N MET A 1 -3.66 65.65 41.34
CA MET A 1 -3.39 65.73 39.88
C MET A 1 -3.26 64.27 39.42
N SER A 2 -4.27 63.54 38.95
CA SER A 2 -5.39 63.78 38.02
C SER A 2 -4.94 64.11 36.59
N LYS A 3 -5.59 63.39 35.64
CA LYS A 3 -5.71 63.56 34.18
C LYS A 3 -4.79 62.63 33.36
N ARG A 4 -5.27 61.88 32.35
CA ARG A 4 -6.51 61.93 31.53
C ARG A 4 -6.70 60.52 30.91
N ALA A 5 -7.88 59.91 30.93
CA ALA A 5 -9.14 60.21 30.23
C ALA A 5 -9.23 59.50 28.86
N ASN A 6 -10.07 58.47 28.88
CA ASN A 6 -10.77 57.82 27.80
C ASN A 6 -11.97 58.70 27.39
N GLU A 7 -12.33 58.72 26.10
CA GLU A 7 -13.59 59.16 25.46
C GLU A 7 -13.30 59.24 23.95
N THR A 8 -14.14 58.91 22.96
CA THR A 8 -15.32 58.05 22.71
C THR A 8 -15.70 58.32 21.22
N GLN A 9 -16.68 57.58 20.68
CA GLN A 9 -17.51 57.89 19.50
C GLN A 9 -16.94 57.45 18.14
N ASP A 10 -17.65 56.76 17.25
CA ASP A 10 -19.05 56.34 17.12
C ASP A 10 -19.05 55.00 16.33
N LEU A 11 -20.02 54.10 16.42
CA LEU A 11 -21.25 54.16 15.62
C LEU A 11 -22.27 53.13 16.12
N VAL A 12 -23.53 53.59 16.17
CA VAL A 12 -24.75 52.87 16.55
C VAL A 12 -25.39 52.21 15.32
N SER A 13 -26.18 51.16 15.62
CA SER A 13 -27.12 50.32 14.86
C SER A 13 -27.74 50.92 13.57
N GLU A 14 -28.26 50.14 12.60
CA GLU A 14 -29.22 49.05 12.75
C GLU A 14 -29.48 48.42 11.35
N ASN A 15 -29.61 47.10 11.23
CA ASN A 15 -30.59 46.56 10.29
C ASN A 15 -31.13 45.19 10.73
N LYS A 16 -32.44 45.16 10.89
CA LYS A 16 -33.27 44.02 11.30
C LYS A 16 -33.20 42.88 10.29
N ARG A 17 -33.15 41.65 10.79
CA ARG A 17 -34.00 40.54 10.30
C ARG A 17 -34.18 39.52 11.42
N SER A 18 -35.35 39.55 12.03
CA SER A 18 -35.92 38.40 12.72
C SER A 18 -36.31 37.35 11.67
N ARG A 19 -35.86 36.11 11.82
CA ARG A 19 -36.73 34.92 11.77
C ARG A 19 -35.91 33.65 12.03
N SER A 20 -36.36 32.94 13.04
CA SER A 20 -36.22 31.52 13.27
C SER A 20 -36.13 30.65 12.01
N SER A 21 -35.12 29.81 11.94
CA SER A 21 -35.19 28.45 11.38
C SER A 21 -34.19 27.62 12.19
N ALA A 22 -34.63 26.91 13.22
CA ALA A 22 -34.89 25.48 13.07
C ALA A 22 -33.80 24.85 12.17
N THR A 23 -32.64 24.57 12.75
CA THR A 23 -31.76 23.51 12.26
C THR A 23 -32.64 22.27 12.10
N LYS A 24 -33.00 21.95 10.86
CA LYS A 24 -33.71 20.71 10.56
C LYS A 24 -32.67 19.60 10.73
N GLU A 25 -32.83 18.75 11.75
CA GLU A 25 -32.06 17.52 11.87
C GLU A 25 -32.12 16.74 10.53
N GLY A 26 -30.97 16.30 10.03
CA GLY A 26 -30.88 15.52 8.79
C GLY A 26 -30.74 16.32 7.49
N HIS A 27 -30.14 17.52 7.50
CA HIS A 27 -29.78 18.24 6.27
C HIS A 27 -28.30 18.65 6.29
N ALA A 28 -27.64 18.61 5.11
CA ALA A 28 -26.32 19.21 4.91
C ALA A 28 -26.39 20.74 5.15
N GLU A 29 -25.30 21.33 5.66
CA GLU A 29 -25.27 22.76 6.02
C GLU A 29 -25.53 23.70 4.83
N ASP A 30 -25.32 23.22 3.60
CA ASP A 30 -25.51 23.93 2.34
C ASP A 30 -26.78 23.50 1.57
N CYS A 31 -27.63 22.66 2.17
CA CYS A 31 -28.89 22.24 1.53
C CYS A 31 -29.85 23.42 1.36
N THR A 32 -29.93 23.95 0.13
CA THR A 32 -30.82 25.07 -0.24
C THR A 32 -32.18 24.62 -0.77
N ASP A 33 -32.41 23.31 -0.93
CA ASP A 33 -33.68 22.77 -1.41
C ASP A 33 -34.74 22.73 -0.29
N GLU A 34 -35.74 23.59 -0.40
CA GLU A 34 -36.87 23.68 0.53
C GLU A 34 -37.78 22.43 0.50
N LEU A 35 -37.69 21.61 -0.54
CA LEU A 35 -38.44 20.35 -0.71
C LEU A 35 -37.65 19.11 -0.31
N CYS A 36 -36.37 19.26 0.03
CA CYS A 36 -35.56 18.18 0.54
C CYS A 36 -36.21 17.62 1.83
N LYS A 37 -36.42 16.30 1.88
CA LYS A 37 -37.05 15.61 3.01
C LYS A 37 -36.03 15.07 4.03
N GLY A 38 -34.76 15.33 3.77
CA GLY A 38 -33.58 14.86 4.47
C GLY A 38 -32.46 14.76 3.44
N CYS A 39 -31.30 15.35 3.73
CA CYS A 39 -30.07 14.99 3.05
C CYS A 39 -29.61 13.65 3.62
N ASP A 40 -28.84 12.88 2.85
CA ASP A 40 -28.13 11.69 3.36
C ASP A 40 -26.95 12.12 4.25
N VAL A 41 -27.24 12.93 5.27
CA VAL A 41 -26.32 13.41 6.29
C VAL A 41 -26.85 12.91 7.62
N GLY A 42 -26.30 11.79 8.08
CA GLY A 42 -26.65 11.13 9.34
C GLY A 42 -25.57 10.12 9.75
N GLU A 43 -25.52 9.78 11.04
CA GLU A 43 -24.63 8.73 11.53
C GLU A 43 -24.99 7.38 10.87
N VAL A 44 -24.01 6.68 10.31
CA VAL A 44 -24.19 5.33 9.76
C VAL A 44 -24.54 4.37 10.91
N GLU A 45 -25.79 3.92 10.95
CA GLU A 45 -26.27 2.94 11.92
C GLU A 45 -26.12 1.52 11.34
N ILE A 46 -25.18 0.75 11.88
CA ILE A 46 -24.92 -0.64 11.46
C ILE A 46 -25.68 -1.58 12.39
N SER A 47 -26.55 -2.42 11.82
CA SER A 47 -27.26 -3.48 12.54
C SER A 47 -26.84 -4.86 12.04
N PHE A 48 -26.57 -5.77 12.97
CA PHE A 48 -26.09 -7.12 12.66
C PHE A 48 -27.19 -8.15 12.89
N VAL A 49 -27.52 -8.90 11.84
CA VAL A 49 -28.64 -9.84 11.84
C VAL A 49 -28.16 -11.24 11.43
N ARG A 50 -28.32 -12.24 12.30
CA ARG A 50 -28.15 -13.67 11.95
C ARG A 50 -29.50 -14.33 11.75
N LYS A 51 -29.56 -15.41 10.98
CA LYS A 51 -30.77 -16.24 10.88
C LYS A 51 -30.75 -17.35 11.93
N ASP A 52 -31.86 -17.54 12.64
CA ASP A 52 -32.07 -18.69 13.52
C ASP A 52 -32.25 -19.99 12.71
N ALA A 53 -32.40 -21.11 13.42
CA ALA A 53 -32.65 -22.43 12.82
C ALA A 53 -33.95 -22.49 11.99
N ASP A 54 -34.87 -21.55 12.19
CA ASP A 54 -36.14 -21.41 11.48
C ASP A 54 -36.08 -20.34 10.37
N GLY A 55 -34.89 -19.77 10.11
CA GLY A 55 -34.64 -18.78 9.08
C GLY A 55 -35.06 -17.35 9.43
N LYS A 56 -35.43 -17.06 10.69
CA LYS A 56 -35.82 -15.72 11.14
C LYS A 56 -34.60 -14.88 11.54
N PRO A 57 -34.62 -13.57 11.22
CA PRO A 57 -33.58 -12.65 11.67
C PRO A 57 -33.59 -12.52 13.20
N ILE A 58 -32.43 -12.70 13.81
CA ILE A 58 -32.13 -12.38 15.21
C ILE A 58 -31.04 -11.32 15.20
N ASP A 59 -31.23 -10.28 16.00
CA ASP A 59 -30.14 -9.34 16.29
C ASP A 59 -29.03 -10.07 17.04
N THR A 60 -27.81 -9.92 16.57
CA THR A 60 -26.64 -10.52 17.21
C THR A 60 -25.55 -9.48 17.33
N GLU A 61 -24.95 -9.36 18.51
CA GLU A 61 -23.73 -8.57 18.65
C GLU A 61 -22.52 -9.40 18.21
N PRO A 62 -21.75 -8.95 17.20
CA PRO A 62 -20.49 -9.58 16.87
C PRO A 62 -19.45 -9.33 17.96
N SER A 63 -18.50 -10.24 18.08
CA SER A 63 -17.27 -10.05 18.86
C SER A 63 -16.38 -8.96 18.25
N ALA A 64 -15.40 -8.45 19.03
CA ALA A 64 -14.44 -7.47 18.55
C ALA A 64 -13.64 -7.97 17.33
N GLN A 65 -13.25 -9.25 17.34
CA GLN A 65 -12.53 -9.87 16.22
C GLN A 65 -13.39 -10.04 14.97
N GLU A 66 -14.68 -10.34 15.10
CA GLU A 66 -15.60 -10.40 13.95
C GLU A 66 -15.81 -9.01 13.34
N LEU A 67 -15.94 -7.96 14.17
CA LEU A 67 -16.03 -6.57 13.70
C LEU A 67 -14.77 -6.16 12.94
N LEU A 68 -13.59 -6.50 13.47
CA LEU A 68 -12.31 -6.24 12.80
C LEU A 68 -12.24 -6.94 11.44
N ALA A 69 -12.60 -8.22 11.36
CA ALA A 69 -12.60 -8.95 10.08
C ALA A 69 -13.53 -8.30 9.05
N MET A 70 -14.74 -7.92 9.47
CA MET A 70 -15.68 -7.20 8.60
C MET A 70 -15.15 -5.83 8.15
N ALA A 71 -14.47 -5.10 9.05
CA ALA A 71 -13.87 -3.81 8.71
C ALA A 71 -12.76 -3.94 7.65
N ILE A 72 -11.91 -4.97 7.77
CA ILE A 72 -10.84 -5.26 6.81
C ILE A 72 -11.44 -5.65 5.45
N ASP A 73 -12.44 -6.53 5.44
CA ASP A 73 -13.10 -6.95 4.22
C ASP A 73 -13.73 -5.75 3.49
N GLU A 74 -14.44 -4.90 4.22
CA GLU A 74 -15.07 -3.68 3.68
C GLU A 74 -14.02 -2.71 3.11
N ALA A 75 -12.96 -2.41 3.88
CA ALA A 75 -11.87 -1.55 3.43
C ALA A 75 -11.14 -2.10 2.20
N SER A 76 -11.06 -3.44 2.06
CA SER A 76 -10.38 -4.08 0.94
C SER A 76 -11.17 -4.07 -0.37
N ASN A 77 -12.50 -3.98 -0.28
CA ASN A 77 -13.42 -3.93 -1.42
C ASN A 77 -13.56 -2.51 -2.00
N ASP A 78 -13.06 -1.48 -1.30
CA ASP A 78 -13.17 -0.06 -1.67
C ASP A 78 -12.06 0.45 -2.60
N LYS A 79 -11.25 -0.44 -3.19
CA LYS A 79 -10.13 -0.09 -4.08
C LYS A 79 -10.53 0.57 -5.43
N ASN A 80 -11.79 0.94 -5.60
CA ASN A 80 -12.36 1.43 -6.86
C ASN A 80 -12.80 2.91 -6.82
N ASN A 81 -12.66 3.64 -5.71
CA ASN A 81 -12.98 5.07 -5.66
C ASN A 81 -11.93 5.84 -4.84
N ASP A 82 -10.88 6.31 -5.50
CA ASP A 82 -9.83 7.17 -4.90
C ASP A 82 -10.34 8.56 -4.44
N ASN A 83 -11.66 8.83 -4.45
CA ASN A 83 -12.23 10.16 -4.20
C ASN A 83 -13.46 10.23 -3.26
N ASP A 84 -13.91 9.16 -2.61
CA ASP A 84 -15.08 9.25 -1.73
C ASP A 84 -14.71 9.08 -0.24
N ASP A 85 -14.56 10.22 0.46
CA ASP A 85 -14.57 10.30 1.93
C ASP A 85 -15.82 9.64 2.56
N GLU A 86 -16.89 9.41 1.76
CA GLU A 86 -18.17 8.86 2.21
C GLU A 86 -18.19 7.32 2.32
N ASN A 87 -17.44 6.56 1.50
CA ASN A 87 -17.47 5.08 1.52
C ASN A 87 -16.55 4.46 2.58
N ASN A 88 -15.49 5.16 2.97
CA ASN A 88 -14.72 4.85 4.17
C ASN A 88 -15.55 4.91 5.47
N GLY A 89 -16.77 5.48 5.42
CA GLY A 89 -17.66 5.61 6.57
C GLY A 89 -18.03 4.28 7.21
N ILE A 90 -18.32 3.23 6.43
CA ILE A 90 -18.72 1.92 6.96
C ILE A 90 -17.53 1.19 7.57
N ALA A 91 -16.42 1.07 6.82
CA ALA A 91 -15.21 0.43 7.31
C ALA A 91 -14.67 1.11 8.58
N ARG A 92 -14.60 2.45 8.59
CA ARG A 92 -14.22 3.24 9.76
C ARG A 92 -15.16 3.00 10.93
N ARG A 93 -16.48 2.97 10.69
CA ARG A 93 -17.44 2.70 11.75
C ARG A 93 -17.28 1.30 12.33
N LEU A 94 -17.01 0.29 11.50
CA LEU A 94 -16.74 -1.08 11.97
C LEU A 94 -15.44 -1.15 12.80
N PHE A 95 -14.39 -0.43 12.41
CA PHE A 95 -13.19 -0.30 13.24
C PHE A 95 -13.47 0.40 14.57
N ASP A 96 -14.23 1.50 14.59
CA ASP A 96 -14.60 2.19 15.82
C ASP A 96 -15.37 1.27 16.77
N MET A 97 -16.31 0.47 16.24
CA MET A 97 -17.04 -0.53 17.02
C MET A 97 -16.13 -1.64 17.56
N ALA A 98 -15.16 -2.11 16.76
CA ALA A 98 -14.19 -3.12 17.18
C ALA A 98 -13.28 -2.58 18.30
N ILE A 99 -12.76 -1.36 18.15
CA ILE A 99 -11.96 -0.64 19.14
C ILE A 99 -12.74 -0.47 20.45
N GLU A 100 -14.00 -0.04 20.36
CA GLU A 100 -14.86 0.14 21.53
C GLU A 100 -15.05 -1.19 22.28
N LYS A 101 -15.31 -2.30 21.57
CA LYS A 101 -15.42 -3.63 22.19
C LYS A 101 -14.11 -4.06 22.84
N TYR A 102 -12.97 -3.88 22.18
CA TYR A 102 -11.67 -4.19 22.77
C TYR A 102 -11.36 -3.36 24.01
N GLN A 103 -11.84 -2.12 24.10
CA GLN A 103 -11.60 -1.25 25.26
C GLN A 103 -12.56 -1.50 26.42
N LYS A 104 -13.84 -1.79 26.12
CA LYS A 104 -14.91 -1.88 27.14
C LYS A 104 -15.26 -3.30 27.52
N ASP A 105 -15.37 -4.19 26.54
CA ASP A 105 -15.89 -5.55 26.72
C ASP A 105 -14.74 -6.57 26.87
N GLU A 106 -13.62 -6.37 26.19
CA GLU A 106 -12.46 -7.28 26.15
C GLU A 106 -11.12 -6.59 26.52
N PRO A 107 -11.01 -5.81 27.62
CA PRO A 107 -9.83 -4.99 27.93
C PRO A 107 -8.53 -5.77 28.15
N GLU A 108 -8.63 -7.06 28.48
CA GLU A 108 -7.49 -7.96 28.58
C GLU A 108 -6.88 -8.35 27.22
N ASN A 109 -7.64 -8.22 26.14
CA ASN A 109 -7.21 -8.58 24.78
C ASN A 109 -6.43 -7.42 24.11
N ARG A 110 -5.35 -7.00 24.78
CA ARG A 110 -4.51 -5.88 24.32
C ARG A 110 -3.84 -6.12 22.97
N VAL A 111 -3.59 -7.39 22.63
CA VAL A 111 -3.04 -7.76 21.31
C VAL A 111 -4.09 -7.53 20.22
N GLY A 112 -5.34 -7.98 20.44
CA GLY A 112 -6.45 -7.73 19.52
C GLY A 112 -6.73 -6.23 19.33
N TYR A 113 -6.73 -5.46 20.43
CA TYR A 113 -6.82 -4.00 20.39
C TYR A 113 -5.73 -3.37 19.50
N ALA A 114 -4.47 -3.76 19.71
CA ALA A 114 -3.35 -3.23 18.95
C ALA A 114 -3.41 -3.60 17.47
N THR A 115 -3.78 -4.85 17.15
CA THR A 115 -4.01 -5.27 15.76
C THR A 115 -5.11 -4.43 15.11
N CYS A 116 -6.21 -4.16 15.82
CA CYS A 116 -7.29 -3.33 15.31
C CYS A 116 -6.83 -1.91 14.98
N LEU A 117 -6.01 -1.29 15.84
CA LEU A 117 -5.43 0.04 15.59
C LEU A 117 -4.49 0.06 14.37
N VAL A 118 -3.68 -0.98 14.22
CA VAL A 118 -2.75 -1.09 13.09
C VAL A 118 -3.52 -1.26 11.78
N GLU A 119 -4.52 -2.14 11.74
CA GLU A 119 -5.33 -2.36 10.54
C GLU A 119 -6.18 -1.14 10.18
N LEU A 120 -6.74 -0.44 11.17
CA LEU A 120 -7.39 0.86 10.95
C LEU A 120 -6.40 1.83 10.30
N GLY A 121 -5.22 2.01 10.90
CA GLY A 121 -4.20 2.94 10.40
C GLY A 121 -3.74 2.61 8.99
N LYS A 122 -3.66 1.33 8.62
CA LYS A 122 -3.37 0.88 7.25
C LYS A 122 -4.51 1.19 6.28
N ALA A 123 -5.76 0.93 6.68
CA ALA A 123 -6.94 1.08 5.84
C ALA A 123 -7.23 2.55 5.52
N ILE A 124 -7.22 3.42 6.53
CA ILE A 124 -7.57 4.85 6.38
C ILE A 124 -6.34 5.78 6.42
N GLN A 125 -5.13 5.23 6.30
CA GLN A 125 -3.87 5.98 6.21
C GLN A 125 -3.60 6.91 7.41
N VAL A 126 -3.90 6.46 8.63
CA VAL A 126 -3.68 7.20 9.88
C VAL A 126 -2.44 6.67 10.61
N GLU A 127 -1.34 7.42 10.51
CA GLU A 127 -0.04 7.05 11.09
C GLU A 127 -0.10 6.89 12.61
N GLU A 128 -0.85 7.75 13.30
CA GLU A 128 -0.99 7.76 14.76
C GLU A 128 -1.61 6.46 15.28
N SER A 129 -2.57 5.88 14.55
CA SER A 129 -3.20 4.61 14.91
C SER A 129 -2.22 3.45 14.80
N ILE A 130 -1.40 3.41 13.74
CA ILE A 130 -0.34 2.39 13.60
C ILE A 130 0.69 2.53 14.73
N SER A 131 1.09 3.77 15.04
CA SER A 131 2.05 4.10 16.09
C SER A 131 1.54 3.68 17.49
N GLU A 132 0.28 3.98 17.81
CA GLU A 132 -0.34 3.55 19.07
C GLU A 132 -0.40 2.02 19.17
N GLY A 133 -0.84 1.34 18.10
CA GLY A 133 -0.87 -0.13 18.06
C GLY A 133 0.51 -0.74 18.27
N LEU A 134 1.54 -0.20 17.63
CA LEU A 134 2.93 -0.64 17.82
C LEU A 134 3.40 -0.43 19.27
N GLU A 135 3.09 0.69 19.91
CA GLU A 135 3.45 0.92 21.32
C GLU A 135 2.77 -0.08 22.27
N VAL A 136 1.51 -0.44 22.01
CA VAL A 136 0.81 -1.47 22.78
C VAL A 136 1.51 -2.83 22.62
N LEU A 137 1.88 -3.22 21.40
CA LEU A 137 2.60 -4.46 21.11
C LEU A 137 4.01 -4.48 21.75
N ARG A 138 4.76 -3.38 21.66
CA ARG A 138 6.03 -3.19 22.39
C ARG A 138 5.85 -3.36 23.90
N GLY A 139 4.72 -2.89 24.43
CA GLY A 139 4.32 -3.10 25.83
C GLY A 139 4.09 -4.57 26.18
N GLU A 140 3.34 -5.30 25.35
CA GLU A 140 3.07 -6.74 25.52
C GLU A 140 4.35 -7.58 25.45
N LEU A 141 5.30 -7.23 24.58
CA LEU A 141 6.59 -7.93 24.47
C LEU A 141 7.48 -7.78 25.73
N LYS A 142 7.21 -6.83 26.63
CA LYS A 142 7.92 -6.74 27.92
C LYS A 142 7.56 -7.90 28.85
N THR A 143 6.35 -8.46 28.72
CA THR A 143 5.86 -9.58 29.53
C THR A 143 5.85 -10.89 28.75
N LYS A 144 5.65 -10.84 27.42
CA LYS A 144 5.56 -11.97 26.50
C LYS A 144 6.72 -11.97 25.49
N LYS A 145 7.96 -11.92 25.99
CA LYS A 145 9.16 -11.65 25.18
C LYS A 145 9.35 -12.60 23.99
N ASP A 146 9.01 -13.87 24.16
CA ASP A 146 9.23 -14.93 23.17
C ASP A 146 7.92 -15.39 22.49
N ASP A 147 6.84 -14.62 22.64
CA ASP A 147 5.55 -14.91 21.99
C ASP A 147 5.64 -14.58 20.51
N LYS A 148 5.67 -15.63 19.68
CA LYS A 148 5.87 -15.52 18.23
C LYS A 148 4.77 -14.73 17.54
N ASP A 149 3.53 -14.84 18.00
CA ASP A 149 2.40 -14.12 17.42
C ASP A 149 2.54 -12.62 17.68
N VAL A 150 2.86 -12.24 18.92
CA VAL A 150 3.09 -10.83 19.29
C VAL A 150 4.34 -10.28 18.59
N LEU A 151 5.39 -11.08 18.42
CA LEU A 151 6.59 -10.69 17.67
C LEU A 151 6.28 -10.41 16.20
N LEU A 152 5.50 -11.26 15.53
CA LEU A 152 5.09 -11.04 14.14
C LEU A 152 4.20 -9.81 14.00
N LYS A 153 3.19 -9.65 14.86
CA LYS A 153 2.32 -8.47 14.87
C LYS A 153 3.11 -7.18 15.10
N ALA A 154 4.09 -7.19 16.00
CA ALA A 154 4.98 -6.04 16.24
C ALA A 154 5.87 -5.76 15.02
N ALA A 155 6.36 -6.79 14.33
CA ALA A 155 7.12 -6.63 13.10
C ALA A 155 6.27 -6.00 11.98
N GLY A 156 5.05 -6.51 11.78
CA GLY A 156 4.07 -5.97 10.85
C GLY A 156 3.71 -4.51 11.14
N ALA A 157 3.43 -4.19 12.41
CA ALA A 157 3.12 -2.81 12.82
C ALA A 157 4.31 -1.85 12.57
N ALA A 158 5.53 -2.28 12.89
CA ALA A 158 6.73 -1.46 12.68
C ALA A 158 6.98 -1.20 11.18
N ILE A 159 6.84 -2.21 10.34
CA ILE A 159 7.06 -2.05 8.90
C ILE A 159 5.92 -1.28 8.22
N ALA A 160 4.68 -1.45 8.68
CA ALA A 160 3.54 -0.67 8.22
C ALA A 160 3.71 0.81 8.54
N LEU A 161 4.22 1.14 9.74
CA LEU A 161 4.51 2.52 10.12
C LEU A 161 5.63 3.11 9.25
N ALA A 162 6.72 2.36 9.02
CA ALA A 162 7.79 2.79 8.11
C ALA A 162 7.27 3.04 6.69
N ALA A 163 6.41 2.17 6.18
CA ALA A 163 5.78 2.32 4.87
C ALA A 163 4.83 3.53 4.81
N SER A 164 4.06 3.80 5.86
CA SER A 164 3.21 5.00 5.96
C SER A 164 4.03 6.28 5.86
N MET A 165 5.11 6.38 6.66
CA MET A 165 6.03 7.53 6.63
C MET A 165 6.65 7.71 5.23
N ARG A 166 7.09 6.61 4.62
CA ARG A 166 7.69 6.60 3.28
C ARG A 166 6.71 7.05 2.21
N LYS A 167 5.48 6.54 2.20
CA LYS A 167 4.45 6.94 1.23
C LYS A 167 4.07 8.41 1.36
N LYS A 168 3.92 8.91 2.59
CA LYS A 168 3.66 10.33 2.84
C LYS A 168 4.81 11.21 2.34
N GLN A 169 6.03 10.77 2.58
CA GLN A 169 7.23 11.45 2.08
C GLN A 169 7.29 11.43 0.54
N GLN A 170 6.99 10.29 -0.09
CA GLN A 170 6.96 10.16 -1.55
C GLN A 170 5.88 11.06 -2.18
N ALA A 171 4.64 11.05 -1.65
CA ALA A 171 3.58 11.92 -2.15
C ALA A 171 3.92 13.41 -2.05
N TYR A 172 4.62 13.83 -0.99
CA TYR A 172 5.14 15.19 -0.89
C TYR A 172 6.18 15.49 -1.97
N PHE A 173 7.05 14.53 -2.30
CA PHE A 173 8.05 14.71 -3.35
C PHE A 173 7.46 14.71 -4.74
N ASP A 174 6.54 13.78 -5.03
CA ASP A 174 5.84 13.73 -6.33
C ASP A 174 5.11 15.07 -6.59
N GLN A 175 4.54 15.70 -5.56
CA GLN A 175 3.94 17.03 -5.67
C GLN A 175 4.99 18.12 -5.97
N GLN A 176 6.13 18.11 -5.27
CA GLN A 176 7.19 19.10 -5.48
C GLN A 176 7.89 18.92 -6.84
N GLU A 177 8.01 17.68 -7.33
CA GLU A 177 8.56 17.37 -8.65
C GLU A 177 7.63 17.89 -9.75
N ALA A 178 6.31 17.65 -9.65
CA ALA A 178 5.34 18.20 -10.58
C ALA A 178 5.36 19.76 -10.60
N GLU A 179 5.52 20.40 -9.44
CA GLU A 179 5.68 21.86 -9.35
C GLU A 179 6.95 22.38 -10.06
N LEU A 180 8.01 21.58 -10.11
CA LEU A 180 9.27 21.92 -10.81
C LEU A 180 9.20 21.63 -12.32
N GLU A 181 8.47 20.61 -12.75
CA GLU A 181 8.26 20.28 -14.17
C GLU A 181 7.38 21.30 -14.90
N ASP A 182 6.48 21.97 -14.18
CA ASP A 182 5.65 23.07 -14.70
C ASP A 182 6.45 24.37 -14.95
N GLU A 183 7.71 24.45 -14.50
CA GLU A 183 8.62 25.56 -14.82
C GLU A 183 9.33 25.31 -16.17
N ASP A 184 9.38 26.34 -17.04
CA ASP A 184 9.93 26.24 -18.41
C ASP A 184 11.38 25.70 -18.49
N GLU A 185 12.12 25.72 -17.37
CA GLU A 185 13.42 25.08 -17.18
C GLU A 185 13.45 24.39 -15.80
N MET A 186 13.63 23.07 -15.77
CA MET A 186 13.85 22.32 -14.52
C MET A 186 15.12 22.82 -13.82
N ASP A 187 14.99 23.32 -12.59
CA ASP A 187 16.15 23.68 -11.76
C ASP A 187 16.85 22.39 -11.28
N ASP A 188 17.87 21.96 -12.02
CA ASP A 188 18.70 20.78 -11.72
C ASP A 188 19.20 20.78 -10.25
N VAL A 189 19.51 21.95 -9.69
CA VAL A 189 20.01 22.07 -8.30
C VAL A 189 18.88 21.80 -7.32
N ALA A 190 17.69 22.37 -7.56
CA ALA A 190 16.51 22.12 -6.73
C ALA A 190 16.07 20.66 -6.81
N TYR A 191 16.14 20.05 -8.00
CA TYR A 191 15.80 18.65 -8.22
C TYR A 191 16.79 17.70 -7.52
N GLU A 192 18.11 17.94 -7.64
CA GLU A 192 19.12 17.17 -6.90
C GLU A 192 18.94 17.28 -5.37
N GLU A 193 18.61 18.47 -4.85
CA GLU A 193 18.28 18.65 -3.44
C GLU A 193 17.02 17.89 -3.03
N LEU A 194 16.00 17.84 -3.90
CA LEU A 194 14.76 17.11 -3.68
C LEU A 194 15.03 15.61 -3.58
N ILE A 195 15.83 15.07 -4.52
CA ILE A 195 16.29 13.68 -4.51
C ILE A 195 17.03 13.37 -3.21
N GLN A 196 17.98 14.19 -2.79
CA GLN A 196 18.72 13.95 -1.55
C GLN A 196 17.83 13.92 -0.30
N LYS A 197 16.74 14.73 -0.28
CA LYS A 197 15.75 14.74 0.80
C LYS A 197 14.92 13.45 0.87
N GLN A 198 14.95 12.59 -0.15
CA GLN A 198 14.29 11.28 -0.11
C GLN A 198 15.01 10.25 0.78
N THR A 199 16.21 10.57 1.30
CA THR A 199 16.94 9.70 2.23
C THR A 199 16.07 9.26 3.41
N PRO A 200 16.02 7.95 3.77
CA PRO A 200 15.27 7.47 4.91
C PRO A 200 15.61 8.18 6.21
N SER A 201 14.56 8.57 6.93
CA SER A 201 14.72 9.23 8.23
C SER A 201 15.29 8.26 9.26
N LYS A 202 15.89 8.79 10.34
CA LYS A 202 16.39 7.95 11.44
C LYS A 202 15.30 7.09 12.08
N GLU A 203 14.08 7.61 12.17
CA GLU A 203 12.96 6.86 12.74
C GLU A 203 12.49 5.76 11.79
N GLU A 204 12.38 6.04 10.50
CA GLU A 204 12.08 5.03 9.49
C GLU A 204 13.12 3.89 9.50
N ILE A 205 14.40 4.24 9.59
CA ILE A 205 15.49 3.27 9.70
C ILE A 205 15.36 2.42 10.97
N LYS A 206 14.98 3.03 12.09
CA LYS A 206 14.76 2.32 13.35
C LYS A 206 13.58 1.36 13.25
N LEU A 207 12.50 1.75 12.58
CA LEU A 207 11.29 0.95 12.41
C LEU A 207 11.53 -0.30 11.55
N TYR A 208 12.12 -0.18 10.36
CA TYR A 208 12.36 -1.39 9.54
C TYR A 208 13.41 -2.32 10.20
N LYS A 209 14.39 -1.77 10.92
CA LYS A 209 15.36 -2.58 11.68
C LYS A 209 14.70 -3.34 12.83
N GLU A 210 13.77 -2.69 13.53
CA GLU A 210 12.94 -3.36 14.52
C GLU A 210 12.10 -4.47 13.88
N ALA A 211 11.46 -4.22 12.74
CA ALA A 211 10.70 -5.25 12.03
C ALA A 211 11.57 -6.47 11.70
N ILE A 212 12.77 -6.25 11.14
CA ILE A 212 13.76 -7.31 10.85
C ILE A 212 14.15 -8.06 12.13
N GLU A 213 14.41 -7.36 13.24
CA GLU A 213 14.79 -7.99 14.50
C GLU A 213 13.66 -8.89 15.02
N ARG A 214 12.42 -8.38 15.05
CA ARG A 214 11.25 -9.07 15.59
C ARG A 214 10.86 -10.29 14.77
N ILE A 215 10.82 -10.18 13.44
CA ILE A 215 10.50 -11.32 12.59
C ILE A 215 11.57 -12.41 12.68
N ASN A 216 12.85 -12.05 12.75
CA ASN A 216 13.92 -13.03 12.96
C ASN A 216 13.80 -13.74 14.32
N GLN A 217 13.40 -13.03 15.37
CA GLN A 217 13.11 -13.63 16.68
C GLN A 217 11.94 -14.62 16.57
N ALA A 218 10.84 -14.25 15.91
CA ALA A 218 9.67 -15.12 15.71
C ALA A 218 10.00 -16.40 14.93
N PHE A 219 10.98 -16.33 14.01
CA PHE A 219 11.45 -17.45 13.20
C PHE A 219 12.41 -18.40 13.92
N THR A 220 12.71 -18.18 15.20
CA THR A 220 13.45 -19.15 16.00
C THR A 220 12.60 -20.42 16.17
N ASP A 221 13.09 -21.58 15.73
CA ASP A 221 12.34 -22.86 15.68
C ASP A 221 11.04 -22.81 14.84
N ILE A 222 11.07 -22.20 13.65
CA ILE A 222 9.90 -22.07 12.75
C ILE A 222 9.38 -23.41 12.23
N ASP A 223 10.20 -24.46 12.19
CA ASP A 223 9.82 -25.81 11.70
C ASP A 223 8.66 -26.46 12.50
N LYS A 224 8.33 -25.90 13.66
CA LYS A 224 7.23 -26.36 14.53
C LYS A 224 6.02 -25.42 14.50
N ALA A 225 6.03 -24.41 13.64
CA ALA A 225 4.93 -23.46 13.50
C ALA A 225 3.67 -24.14 12.97
N ASP A 226 2.52 -23.68 13.46
CA ASP A 226 1.24 -24.04 12.87
C ASP A 226 0.94 -23.20 11.62
N GLU A 227 -0.10 -23.58 10.89
CA GLU A 227 -0.50 -22.90 9.66
C GLU A 227 -0.88 -21.44 9.88
N ALA A 228 -1.45 -21.09 11.04
CA ALA A 228 -1.88 -19.73 11.34
C ALA A 228 -0.66 -18.80 11.50
N LEU A 229 0.34 -19.23 12.26
CA LEU A 229 1.58 -18.48 12.44
C LEU A 229 2.36 -18.33 11.12
N LEU A 230 2.34 -19.37 10.27
CA LEU A 230 2.96 -19.32 8.95
C LEU A 230 2.27 -18.31 8.02
N LYS A 231 0.93 -18.24 8.04
CA LYS A 231 0.17 -17.23 7.29
C LYS A 231 0.47 -15.82 7.78
N GLU A 232 0.52 -15.61 9.10
CA GLU A 232 0.88 -14.31 9.66
C GLU A 232 2.30 -13.89 9.25
N ALA A 233 3.26 -14.83 9.33
CA ALA A 233 4.62 -14.59 8.87
C ALA A 233 4.69 -14.21 7.38
N GLN A 234 3.88 -14.87 6.54
CA GLN A 234 3.74 -14.52 5.13
C GLN A 234 3.20 -13.09 4.95
N THR A 235 2.14 -12.71 5.67
CA THR A 235 1.61 -11.34 5.66
C THR A 235 2.70 -10.31 5.96
N VAL A 236 3.46 -10.50 7.04
CA VAL A 236 4.56 -9.58 7.40
C VAL A 236 5.65 -9.55 6.33
N MET A 237 6.01 -10.71 5.73
CA MET A 237 6.98 -10.73 4.62
C MET A 237 6.47 -9.97 3.39
N HIS A 238 5.17 -10.02 3.09
CA HIS A 238 4.56 -9.22 2.03
C HIS A 238 4.64 -7.72 2.33
N GLU A 239 4.39 -7.31 3.57
CA GLU A 239 4.51 -5.91 3.99
C GLU A 239 5.97 -5.42 3.94
N MET A 240 6.92 -6.24 4.40
CA MET A 240 8.36 -5.97 4.28
C MET A 240 8.80 -5.83 2.83
N ARG A 241 8.37 -6.73 1.96
CA ARG A 241 8.63 -6.61 0.52
C ARG A 241 8.03 -5.32 -0.05
N GLY A 242 6.79 -5.00 0.33
CA GLY A 242 6.13 -3.76 -0.09
C GLY A 242 6.91 -2.51 0.33
N TYR A 243 7.36 -2.43 1.58
CA TYR A 243 8.22 -1.34 2.04
C TYR A 243 9.54 -1.27 1.27
N GLY A 244 10.23 -2.42 1.10
CA GLY A 244 11.49 -2.48 0.36
C GLY A 244 11.35 -2.01 -1.09
N GLN A 245 10.16 -2.17 -1.69
CA GLN A 245 9.85 -1.74 -3.06
C GLN A 245 9.56 -0.24 -3.18
N LEU A 246 9.17 0.45 -2.09
CA LEU A 246 9.02 1.91 -2.08
C LEU A 246 10.37 2.64 -2.14
N LEU A 247 11.46 1.94 -1.85
CA LEU A 247 12.81 2.47 -1.90
C LEU A 247 13.37 2.30 -3.31
N THR A 248 13.35 3.36 -4.11
CA THR A 248 13.68 3.31 -5.55
C THR A 248 14.99 4.01 -5.94
N GLN A 249 15.37 5.07 -5.22
CA GLN A 249 16.58 5.84 -5.52
C GLN A 249 17.89 5.05 -5.31
N PRO A 250 18.97 5.31 -6.06
CA PRO A 250 20.23 4.56 -5.95
C PRO A 250 20.81 4.52 -4.52
N PHE A 251 20.77 5.63 -3.77
CA PHE A 251 21.25 5.68 -2.38
C PHE A 251 20.36 4.94 -1.38
N HIS A 252 19.20 4.41 -1.82
CA HIS A 252 18.39 3.51 -1.00
C HIS A 252 18.86 2.05 -1.05
N GLU A 253 19.84 1.69 -1.89
CA GLU A 253 20.26 0.31 -2.12
C GLU A 253 20.47 -0.46 -0.81
N GLU A 254 21.24 0.10 0.14
CA GLU A 254 21.53 -0.55 1.43
C GLU A 254 20.25 -0.92 2.18
N HIS A 255 19.29 0.00 2.22
CA HIS A 255 18.06 -0.13 2.97
C HIS A 255 17.07 -1.09 2.30
N SER A 256 16.90 -0.96 0.98
CA SER A 256 16.06 -1.88 0.21
C SER A 256 16.61 -3.30 0.29
N ASN A 257 17.91 -3.48 0.09
CA ASN A 257 18.57 -4.79 0.19
C ASN A 257 18.49 -5.38 1.60
N ALA A 258 18.63 -4.59 2.67
CA ALA A 258 18.49 -5.10 4.03
C ALA A 258 17.12 -5.76 4.27
N VAL A 259 16.05 -5.12 3.80
CA VAL A 259 14.68 -5.62 3.98
C VAL A 259 14.39 -6.78 3.03
N LEU A 260 14.71 -6.64 1.74
CA LEU A 260 14.41 -7.67 0.73
C LEU A 260 15.24 -8.95 0.92
N ASN A 261 16.52 -8.84 1.28
CA ASN A 261 17.32 -10.03 1.62
C ASN A 261 16.77 -10.72 2.87
N THR A 262 16.29 -9.97 3.86
CA THR A 262 15.64 -10.57 5.04
C THR A 262 14.43 -11.40 4.62
N VAL A 263 13.56 -10.88 3.73
CA VAL A 263 12.41 -11.63 3.21
C VAL A 263 12.86 -12.92 2.51
N ILE A 264 13.86 -12.83 1.62
CA ILE A 264 14.41 -13.98 0.91
C ILE A 264 14.94 -15.05 1.88
N ASP A 265 15.72 -14.63 2.87
CA ASP A 265 16.30 -15.52 3.87
C ASP A 265 15.22 -16.21 4.72
N LEU A 266 14.13 -15.51 5.04
CA LEU A 266 13.00 -16.07 5.78
C LEU A 266 12.21 -17.07 4.94
N ILE A 267 11.95 -16.78 3.66
CA ILE A 267 11.31 -17.72 2.74
C ILE A 267 12.06 -19.04 2.70
N GLN A 268 13.39 -19.00 2.60
CA GLN A 268 14.23 -20.20 2.53
C GLN A 268 14.27 -21.01 3.83
N LYS A 269 13.90 -20.41 4.98
CA LYS A 269 13.75 -21.11 6.26
C LYS A 269 12.41 -21.82 6.42
N LEU A 270 11.42 -21.51 5.58
CA LEU A 270 10.10 -22.12 5.70
C LEU A 270 10.09 -23.55 5.14
N PRO A 271 9.37 -24.48 5.78
CA PRO A 271 9.24 -25.84 5.28
C PRO A 271 8.52 -25.85 3.92
N ASP A 272 8.99 -26.69 3.00
CA ASP A 272 8.41 -26.87 1.66
C ASP A 272 8.22 -25.57 0.84
N TYR A 273 9.00 -24.51 1.12
CA TYR A 273 8.87 -23.23 0.39
C TYR A 273 8.98 -23.40 -1.13
N GLU A 274 9.79 -24.37 -1.60
CA GLU A 274 9.95 -24.70 -3.01
C GLU A 274 8.69 -25.23 -3.70
N LYS A 275 7.67 -25.63 -2.94
CA LYS A 275 6.39 -26.14 -3.44
C LYS A 275 5.24 -25.16 -3.18
N ASN A 276 5.53 -23.98 -2.63
CA ASN A 276 4.55 -22.96 -2.33
C ASN A 276 4.63 -21.85 -3.39
N ASP A 277 3.59 -21.72 -4.20
CA ASP A 277 3.52 -20.73 -5.29
C ASP A 277 3.65 -19.29 -4.77
N GLU A 278 2.93 -18.92 -3.71
CA GLU A 278 2.95 -17.58 -3.12
C GLU A 278 4.35 -17.18 -2.65
N LEU A 279 5.07 -18.09 -1.97
CA LEU A 279 6.44 -17.85 -1.50
C LEU A 279 7.44 -17.69 -2.65
N LEU A 280 7.29 -18.48 -3.72
CA LEU A 280 8.15 -18.37 -4.90
C LEU A 280 7.90 -17.05 -5.66
N THR A 281 6.64 -16.63 -5.78
CA THR A 281 6.31 -15.33 -6.39
C THR A 281 6.84 -14.18 -5.55
N LEU A 282 6.72 -14.26 -4.22
CA LEU A 282 7.25 -13.25 -3.31
C LEU A 282 8.77 -13.13 -3.43
N TRP A 283 9.49 -14.25 -3.53
CA TRP A 283 10.93 -14.25 -3.78
C TRP A 283 11.27 -13.59 -5.12
N ALA A 284 10.58 -13.97 -6.21
CA ALA A 284 10.80 -13.35 -7.51
C ALA A 284 10.59 -11.82 -7.46
N ALA A 285 9.54 -11.35 -6.77
CA ALA A 285 9.27 -9.93 -6.61
C ALA A 285 10.39 -9.17 -5.86
N CYS A 286 11.02 -9.79 -4.86
CA CYS A 286 12.21 -9.23 -4.21
C CYS A 286 13.37 -9.11 -5.21
N LEU A 287 13.67 -10.17 -5.95
CA LEU A 287 14.78 -10.21 -6.92
C LEU A 287 14.63 -9.17 -8.03
N LEU A 288 13.42 -9.04 -8.60
CA LEU A 288 13.12 -8.04 -9.62
C LEU A 288 13.36 -6.61 -9.13
N HIS A 289 13.10 -6.33 -7.85
CA HIS A 289 13.37 -5.00 -7.30
C HIS A 289 14.85 -4.76 -7.02
N GLN A 290 15.59 -5.80 -6.60
CA GLN A 290 17.02 -5.69 -6.32
C GLN A 290 17.86 -5.45 -7.59
N GLU A 291 17.40 -5.95 -8.74
CA GLU A 291 18.11 -5.80 -10.02
C GLU A 291 18.40 -4.33 -10.37
N LYS A 292 17.48 -3.42 -10.01
CA LYS A 292 17.60 -1.97 -10.24
C LYS A 292 18.88 -1.36 -9.70
N PHE A 293 19.39 -1.89 -8.59
CA PHE A 293 20.56 -1.35 -7.88
C PHE A 293 21.89 -1.96 -8.36
N LEU A 294 21.84 -2.98 -9.21
CA LEU A 294 23.07 -3.61 -9.70
C LEU A 294 23.68 -2.79 -10.83
N GLU A 295 24.97 -2.49 -10.76
CA GLU A 295 25.68 -1.85 -11.88
C GLU A 295 26.17 -2.88 -12.93
N ASN A 296 26.38 -4.13 -12.51
CA ASN A 296 26.97 -5.16 -13.35
C ASN A 296 25.89 -5.94 -14.13
N GLU A 297 25.90 -5.83 -15.46
CA GLU A 297 24.93 -6.51 -16.34
C GLU A 297 24.88 -8.03 -16.19
N ASP A 298 26.01 -8.71 -15.99
CA ASP A 298 26.02 -10.16 -15.82
C ASP A 298 25.28 -10.57 -14.54
N LYS A 299 25.48 -9.83 -13.44
CA LYS A 299 24.73 -10.03 -12.20
C LYS A 299 23.24 -9.72 -12.38
N LYS A 300 22.89 -8.69 -13.14
CA LYS A 300 21.50 -8.39 -13.48
C LYS A 300 20.87 -9.58 -14.22
N ARG A 301 21.54 -10.08 -15.26
CA ARG A 301 21.09 -11.26 -16.03
C ARG A 301 20.91 -12.49 -15.14
N ASP A 302 21.83 -12.75 -14.21
CA ASP A 302 21.72 -13.87 -13.26
C ASP A 302 20.51 -13.74 -12.33
N ILE A 303 20.26 -12.54 -11.79
CA ILE A 303 19.10 -12.27 -10.94
C ILE A 303 17.79 -12.41 -11.73
N LEU A 304 17.71 -11.81 -12.92
CA LEU A 304 16.51 -11.87 -13.76
C LEU A 304 16.22 -13.29 -14.21
N LYS A 305 17.24 -14.07 -14.55
CA LYS A 305 17.08 -15.50 -14.87
C LYS A 305 16.53 -16.28 -13.68
N LYS A 306 17.03 -16.02 -12.47
CA LYS A 306 16.52 -16.66 -11.26
C LYS A 306 15.06 -16.24 -10.98
N ALA A 307 14.71 -14.99 -11.19
CA ALA A 307 13.33 -14.52 -11.09
C ALA A 307 12.42 -15.24 -12.09
N ASP A 308 12.86 -15.41 -13.34
CA ASP A 308 12.14 -16.16 -14.38
C ASP A 308 11.84 -17.61 -13.95
N ASP A 309 12.87 -18.34 -13.50
CA ASP A 309 12.75 -19.72 -13.02
C ASP A 309 11.74 -19.83 -11.87
N LEU A 310 11.75 -18.86 -10.94
CA LEU A 310 10.81 -18.81 -9.82
C LEU A 310 9.38 -18.52 -10.28
N LEU A 311 9.18 -17.57 -11.19
CA LEU A 311 7.85 -17.21 -11.71
C LEU A 311 7.23 -18.36 -12.52
N ILE A 312 8.00 -19.01 -13.41
CA ILE A 312 7.55 -20.18 -14.17
C ILE A 312 7.12 -21.31 -13.21
N LYS A 313 7.96 -21.61 -12.21
CA LYS A 313 7.65 -22.65 -11.22
C LYS A 313 6.43 -22.31 -10.39
N SER A 314 6.32 -21.06 -9.92
CA SER A 314 5.18 -20.56 -9.16
C SER A 314 3.88 -20.67 -9.95
N ASN A 315 3.84 -20.18 -11.19
CA ASN A 315 2.63 -20.21 -12.00
C ASN A 315 2.14 -21.63 -12.25
N LYS A 316 3.09 -22.56 -12.48
CA LYS A 316 2.77 -23.98 -12.65
C LYS A 316 2.14 -24.59 -11.39
N LEU A 317 2.65 -24.25 -10.21
CA LEU A 317 2.10 -24.71 -8.93
C LEU A 317 0.71 -24.10 -8.68
N TYR A 318 0.55 -22.80 -8.90
CA TYR A 318 -0.73 -22.12 -8.78
C TYR A 318 -1.78 -22.70 -9.74
N LEU A 319 -1.43 -22.91 -11.02
CA LEU A 319 -2.29 -23.54 -12.01
C LEU A 319 -2.73 -24.94 -11.60
N ALA A 320 -1.81 -25.75 -11.05
CA ALA A 320 -2.14 -27.09 -10.56
C ALA A 320 -3.11 -27.05 -9.36
N LYS A 321 -3.02 -26.03 -8.50
CA LYS A 321 -3.83 -25.86 -7.28
C LYS A 321 -5.21 -25.24 -7.58
N HIS A 322 -5.28 -24.28 -8.50
CA HIS A 322 -6.46 -23.44 -8.72
C HIS A 322 -7.14 -23.64 -10.08
N GLY A 323 -6.54 -24.40 -11.00
CA GLY A 323 -7.09 -24.66 -12.34
C GLY A 323 -7.04 -23.45 -13.30
N LYS A 324 -6.46 -22.34 -12.87
CA LYS A 324 -6.18 -21.14 -13.66
C LYS A 324 -4.81 -20.59 -13.29
N GLU A 325 -4.18 -19.83 -14.18
CA GLU A 325 -2.90 -19.17 -13.91
C GLU A 325 -3.06 -17.98 -12.96
N ASN A 326 -1.96 -17.55 -12.33
CA ASN A 326 -1.97 -16.47 -11.35
C ASN A 326 -1.80 -15.10 -12.06
N PRO A 327 -2.76 -14.15 -11.94
CA PRO A 327 -2.61 -12.81 -12.52
C PRO A 327 -1.36 -12.08 -12.01
N TRP A 328 -1.04 -12.22 -10.72
CA TRP A 328 0.12 -11.54 -10.13
C TRP A 328 1.45 -12.09 -10.66
N VAL A 329 1.51 -13.38 -11.00
CA VAL A 329 2.71 -13.95 -11.65
C VAL A 329 2.89 -13.38 -13.06
N TRP A 330 1.80 -13.19 -13.81
CA TRP A 330 1.85 -12.58 -15.14
C TRP A 330 2.26 -11.11 -15.10
N GLU A 331 1.81 -10.36 -14.10
CA GLU A 331 2.25 -8.99 -13.85
C GLU A 331 3.78 -8.93 -13.58
N MET A 332 4.28 -9.77 -12.67
CA MET A 332 5.72 -9.83 -12.38
C MET A 332 6.54 -10.32 -13.59
N TYR A 333 5.99 -11.24 -14.38
CA TYR A 333 6.63 -11.72 -15.60
C TYR A 333 6.70 -10.63 -16.68
N ALA A 334 5.69 -9.76 -16.76
CA ALA A 334 5.75 -8.60 -17.64
C ALA A 334 6.88 -7.63 -17.23
N MET A 335 6.98 -7.31 -15.93
CA MET A 335 8.07 -6.49 -15.40
C MET A 335 9.45 -7.11 -15.66
N LEU A 336 9.57 -8.43 -15.49
CA LEU A 336 10.79 -9.18 -15.83
C LEU A 336 11.19 -8.97 -17.29
N ARG A 337 10.24 -9.07 -18.22
CA ARG A 337 10.50 -8.95 -19.66
C ARG A 337 10.88 -7.52 -20.05
N ILE A 338 10.29 -6.50 -19.42
CA ILE A 338 10.75 -5.10 -19.54
C ILE A 338 12.21 -4.97 -19.08
N ASN A 339 12.55 -5.48 -17.89
CA ASN A 339 13.93 -5.37 -17.40
C ASN A 339 14.91 -6.12 -18.32
N GLN A 340 14.52 -7.26 -18.90
CA GLN A 340 15.35 -7.99 -19.85
C GLN A 340 15.49 -7.28 -21.19
N SER A 341 14.45 -6.60 -21.70
CA SER A 341 14.56 -5.83 -22.94
C SER A 341 15.60 -4.72 -22.80
N THR A 342 15.62 -4.02 -21.66
CA THR A 342 16.62 -2.97 -21.39
C THR A 342 18.06 -3.46 -21.30
N LEU A 343 18.28 -4.77 -21.15
CA LEU A 343 19.61 -5.40 -21.07
C LEU A 343 20.01 -6.17 -22.34
N SER A 344 19.12 -6.20 -23.33
CA SER A 344 19.40 -6.81 -24.63
C SER A 344 20.30 -5.88 -25.44
N ALA A 345 21.40 -6.42 -25.94
CA ALA A 345 22.27 -5.71 -26.89
C ALA A 345 21.79 -5.83 -28.34
N ASP A 346 20.81 -6.69 -28.59
CA ASP A 346 20.18 -6.91 -29.88
C ASP A 346 18.80 -6.23 -29.86
N GLU A 347 18.62 -5.24 -30.74
CA GLU A 347 17.42 -4.40 -30.81
C GLU A 347 16.17 -5.23 -31.15
N ASP A 348 16.27 -6.15 -32.11
CA ASP A 348 15.16 -7.05 -32.47
C ASP A 348 14.73 -7.89 -31.26
N ALA A 349 15.70 -8.44 -30.52
CA ALA A 349 15.42 -9.19 -29.30
C ALA A 349 14.89 -8.31 -28.16
N ALA A 350 15.28 -7.03 -28.10
CA ALA A 350 14.74 -6.08 -27.13
C ALA A 350 13.26 -5.80 -27.40
N VAL A 351 12.89 -5.59 -28.67
CA VAL A 351 11.50 -5.39 -29.11
C VAL A 351 10.66 -6.63 -28.82
N ASP A 352 11.14 -7.82 -29.17
CA ASP A 352 10.43 -9.09 -28.89
C ASP A 352 10.14 -9.25 -27.38
N LEU A 353 11.11 -8.91 -26.52
CA LEU A 353 10.93 -8.97 -25.06
C LEU A 353 9.91 -7.92 -24.56
N TYR A 354 9.90 -6.73 -25.15
CA TYR A 354 8.93 -5.69 -24.81
C TYR A 354 7.51 -6.09 -25.23
N ASP A 355 7.36 -6.71 -26.41
CA ASP A 355 6.10 -7.30 -26.87
C ASP A 355 5.60 -8.42 -25.95
N GLU A 356 6.51 -9.31 -25.51
CA GLU A 356 6.20 -10.32 -24.51
C GLU A 356 5.68 -9.71 -23.21
N ALA A 357 6.23 -8.56 -22.78
CA ALA A 357 5.76 -7.84 -21.60
C ALA A 357 4.33 -7.32 -21.78
N ILE A 358 4.00 -6.72 -22.93
CA ILE A 358 2.64 -6.25 -23.22
C ILE A 358 1.65 -7.42 -23.22
N ILE A 359 2.02 -8.55 -23.84
CA ILE A 359 1.18 -9.77 -23.83
C ILE A 359 0.97 -10.27 -22.40
N ALA A 360 2.01 -10.27 -21.57
CA ALA A 360 1.92 -10.69 -20.18
C ALA A 360 1.01 -9.77 -19.34
N PHE A 361 1.11 -8.44 -19.49
CA PHE A 361 0.20 -7.50 -18.83
C PHE A 361 -1.25 -7.66 -19.29
N LYS A 362 -1.49 -7.85 -20.60
CA LYS A 362 -2.84 -8.14 -21.13
C LYS A 362 -3.41 -9.41 -20.51
N LYS A 363 -2.58 -10.43 -20.32
CA LYS A 363 -2.98 -11.69 -19.68
C LYS A 363 -3.27 -11.51 -18.19
N ALA A 364 -2.45 -10.73 -17.48
CA ALA A 364 -2.70 -10.37 -16.08
C ALA A 364 -4.04 -9.63 -15.94
N SER A 365 -4.29 -8.62 -16.78
CA SER A 365 -5.53 -7.85 -16.83
C SER A 365 -6.76 -8.74 -17.13
N ALA A 366 -6.64 -9.67 -18.09
CA ALA A 366 -7.73 -10.61 -18.40
C ALA A 366 -8.05 -11.59 -17.25
N LEU A 367 -7.06 -11.93 -16.43
CA LEU A 367 -7.22 -12.81 -15.26
C LEU A 367 -7.72 -12.07 -14.00
N SER A 368 -7.61 -10.73 -13.98
CA SER A 368 -8.05 -9.84 -12.90
C SER A 368 -8.71 -8.58 -13.47
N PRO A 369 -9.88 -8.71 -14.15
CA PRO A 369 -10.55 -7.59 -14.82
C PRO A 369 -11.01 -6.50 -13.86
N GLU A 370 -11.11 -6.81 -12.57
CA GLU A 370 -11.44 -5.88 -11.49
C GLU A 370 -10.28 -4.95 -11.09
N ASN A 371 -9.06 -5.14 -11.61
CA ASN A 371 -7.91 -4.32 -11.29
C ASN A 371 -7.66 -3.25 -12.38
N PRO A 372 -8.11 -2.00 -12.21
CA PRO A 372 -7.99 -0.95 -13.23
C PRO A 372 -6.53 -0.60 -13.55
N LYS A 373 -5.62 -0.72 -12.58
CA LYS A 373 -4.19 -0.41 -12.76
C LYS A 373 -3.53 -1.28 -13.82
N LEU A 374 -3.96 -2.55 -13.94
CA LEU A 374 -3.46 -3.43 -14.99
C LEU A 374 -3.93 -2.99 -16.38
N ALA A 375 -5.17 -2.50 -16.49
CA ALA A 375 -5.69 -1.99 -17.75
C ALA A 375 -5.02 -0.67 -18.17
N GLU A 376 -4.76 0.22 -17.21
CA GLU A 376 -4.00 1.45 -17.41
C GLU A 376 -2.57 1.15 -17.88
N MET A 377 -1.88 0.21 -17.21
CA MET A 377 -0.52 -0.19 -17.60
C MET A 377 -0.47 -0.79 -19.01
N VAL A 378 -1.45 -1.62 -19.39
CA VAL A 378 -1.57 -2.12 -20.77
C VAL A 378 -1.71 -0.97 -21.76
N THR A 379 -2.55 0.01 -21.45
CA THR A 379 -2.80 1.16 -22.34
C THR A 379 -1.53 2.00 -22.49
N MET A 380 -0.86 2.33 -21.38
CA MET A 380 0.39 3.09 -21.37
C MET A 380 1.47 2.42 -22.23
N LEU A 381 1.73 1.12 -22.04
CA LEU A 381 2.77 0.41 -22.79
C LEU A 381 2.45 0.31 -24.28
N GLN A 382 1.17 0.14 -24.64
CA GLN A 382 0.75 0.12 -26.04
C GLN A 382 0.88 1.49 -26.72
N ASP A 383 0.62 2.57 -25.98
CA ASP A 383 0.77 3.93 -26.52
C ASP A 383 2.25 4.30 -26.66
N MET A 384 3.11 3.87 -25.72
CA MET A 384 4.57 3.95 -25.88
C MET A 384 5.07 3.18 -27.12
N GLN A 385 4.56 1.97 -27.33
CA GLN A 385 4.91 1.16 -28.51
C GLN A 385 4.54 1.88 -29.81
N LYS A 386 3.31 2.40 -29.93
CA LYS A 386 2.89 3.15 -31.13
C LYS A 386 3.74 4.40 -31.34
N ALA A 387 4.07 5.12 -30.28
CA ALA A 387 4.92 6.32 -30.38
C ALA A 387 6.32 5.97 -30.92
N MET A 388 6.89 4.83 -30.53
CA MET A 388 8.16 4.35 -31.09
C MET A 388 8.03 3.97 -32.57
N GLU A 389 6.97 3.26 -32.95
CA GLU A 389 6.68 2.89 -34.35
C GLU A 389 6.47 4.13 -35.24
N GLU A 390 5.76 5.16 -34.75
CA GLU A 390 5.52 6.42 -35.47
C GLU A 390 6.80 7.25 -35.65
N TYR A 391 7.75 7.20 -34.69
CA TYR A 391 9.06 7.85 -34.81
C TYR A 391 9.99 7.16 -35.82
N GLU A 392 9.87 5.84 -36.01
CA GLU A 392 10.63 5.09 -37.01
C GLU A 392 10.10 5.31 -38.44
N GLU A 393 8.84 5.71 -38.60
CA GLU A 393 8.20 5.96 -39.89
C GLU A 393 8.41 7.38 -40.46
N ASP A 394 9.12 8.29 -39.77
CA ASP A 394 9.41 9.66 -40.24
C ASP A 394 10.88 9.87 -40.67
N PRO A 395 11.30 9.41 -41.87
CA PRO A 395 12.63 9.64 -42.41
C PRO A 395 12.85 11.08 -42.94
N GLU A 396 11.86 11.97 -42.95
CA GLU A 396 11.99 13.29 -43.60
C GLU A 396 12.63 14.39 -42.72
N GLU A 397 12.86 14.17 -41.43
CA GLU A 397 13.56 15.16 -40.56
C GLU A 397 15.03 14.83 -40.21
N ASN A 398 15.56 13.66 -40.61
CA ASN A 398 16.96 13.29 -40.33
C ASN A 398 17.93 13.46 -41.53
N GLU A 399 17.44 13.89 -42.71
CA GLU A 399 18.28 14.32 -43.84
C GLU A 399 18.41 15.85 -43.85
N GLY A 400 19.04 16.43 -42.83
CA GLY A 400 19.23 17.89 -42.72
C GLY A 400 20.57 18.37 -42.18
N ILE A 401 21.48 17.47 -41.82
CA ILE A 401 22.83 17.84 -41.39
C ILE A 401 23.85 16.86 -42.00
N ASP A 402 23.97 16.89 -43.31
CA ASP A 402 25.25 16.63 -43.98
C ASP A 402 25.32 17.49 -45.24
N GLU A 403 26.44 18.20 -45.38
CA GLU A 403 26.86 19.08 -46.48
C GLU A 403 26.39 20.55 -46.46
N GLU A 404 27.18 21.42 -45.79
CA GLU A 404 27.99 22.46 -46.47
C GLU A 404 29.20 22.93 -45.64
#